data_AF-A0A9D4CXR2-F1
#
_entry.id   AF-A0A9D4CXR2-F1
#
_cell.length_a   1.000
_cell.length_b   1.000
_cell.length_c   1.000
_cell.angle_alpha   90.00
_cell.angle_beta   90.00
_cell.angle_gamma   90.00
#
_symmetry.space_group_name_H-M   'P 1'
#
loop_
_entity.id
_entity.type
_entity.pdbx_description
1 polymer ?
#
loop_
_entity_poly.entity_id
_entity_poly.type
_entity_poly.pdbx_seq_one_letter_code
_entity_poly.pdbx_strand_id
1 'polypeptide(L)' 'MGKCRFKPGWLTEYFWVQKTNDIRKAHCRECMKTIDVGGMGESALKSHKKT' A
#
# COMPACT_ATOMS: atom_id res chain seq x y z
N MET A 1 4.34 -10.40 13.23
CA MET A 1 4.07 -10.02 11.82
C MET A 1 4.25 -8.52 11.66
N GLY A 2 5.36 -8.13 11.05
CA GLY A 2 5.99 -6.81 11.16
C GLY A 2 5.36 -5.73 10.30
N LYS A 3 5.53 -4.49 10.77
CA LYS A 3 5.40 -3.25 10.01
C LYS A 3 6.23 -3.39 8.73
N CYS A 4 5.65 -3.03 7.58
CA CYS A 4 6.44 -2.95 6.35
C CYS A 4 7.57 -1.95 6.59
N ARG A 5 8.82 -2.29 6.24
CA ARG A 5 9.88 -1.27 6.16
C ARG A 5 9.70 -0.53 4.86
N PHE A 6 9.52 0.77 4.92
CA PHE A 6 9.57 1.63 3.74
C PHE A 6 10.75 1.26 2.82
N LYS A 7 10.45 1.10 1.52
CA LYS A 7 11.47 0.96 0.48
C LYS A 7 11.42 2.20 -0.43
N PRO A 8 12.57 2.81 -0.76
CA PRO A 8 12.62 4.04 -1.55
C PRO A 8 11.94 3.91 -2.92
N GLY A 9 11.96 2.73 -3.54
CA GLY A 9 11.27 2.47 -4.81
C GLY A 9 9.74 2.61 -4.77
N TRP A 10 9.14 2.68 -3.57
CA TRP A 10 7.71 2.93 -3.43
C TRP A 10 7.32 4.37 -3.80
N LEU A 11 8.27 5.30 -3.84
CA LEU A 11 7.99 6.71 -4.16
C LEU A 11 7.65 6.91 -5.65
N THR A 12 8.26 6.12 -6.52
CA THR A 12 8.16 6.27 -7.97
C THR A 12 7.13 5.35 -8.60
N GLU A 13 6.89 4.18 -8.01
CA GLU A 13 6.06 3.15 -8.64
C GLU A 13 5.13 2.41 -7.65
N TYR A 14 4.03 1.89 -8.18
CA TYR A 14 3.01 1.13 -7.45
C TYR A 14 3.22 -0.40 -7.51
N PHE A 15 4.41 -0.88 -7.91
CA PHE A 15 4.69 -2.33 -8.06
C PHE A 15 4.50 -3.13 -6.76
N TRP A 16 4.67 -2.47 -5.61
CA TRP A 16 4.52 -3.06 -4.28
C TRP A 16 3.06 -3.19 -3.86
N VAL A 17 2.13 -2.64 -4.64
CA VAL A 17 0.70 -2.69 -4.42
C VAL A 17 0.06 -3.61 -5.45
N GLN A 18 -0.73 -4.57 -4.98
CA GLN A 18 -1.57 -5.41 -5.81
C GLN A 18 -3.01 -4.88 -5.76
N LYS A 19 -3.65 -4.75 -6.92
CA LYS A 19 -5.08 -4.46 -6.99
C LYS A 19 -5.85 -5.67 -6.44
N THR A 20 -6.89 -5.40 -5.68
CA THR A 20 -7.85 -6.42 -5.25
C THR A 20 -9.10 -6.35 -6.12
N ASN A 21 -10.06 -7.26 -5.94
CA ASN A 21 -11.37 -7.18 -6.59
C ASN A 21 -12.13 -5.91 -6.20
N ASP A 22 -11.86 -5.36 -5.01
CA ASP A 22 -12.39 -4.08 -4.56
C ASP A 22 -11.51 -2.94 -5.08
N ILE A 23 -12.09 -2.04 -5.89
CA ILE A 23 -11.41 -0.80 -6.34
C ILE A 23 -11.00 0.10 -5.17
N ARG A 24 -11.62 -0.11 -4.01
CA ARG A 24 -11.42 0.62 -2.76
C ARG A 24 -10.32 0.00 -1.89
N LYS A 25 -9.77 -1.16 -2.27
CA LYS A 25 -8.75 -1.85 -1.48
C LYS A 25 -7.57 -2.26 -2.33
N ALA A 26 -6.40 -2.20 -1.73
CA ALA A 26 -5.15 -2.61 -2.34
C ALA A 26 -4.38 -3.52 -1.38
N HIS A 27 -3.57 -4.44 -1.89
CA HIS A 27 -2.76 -5.33 -1.09
C HIS A 27 -1.29 -4.93 -1.17
N CYS A 28 -0.63 -4.75 -0.05
CA CYS A 28 0.83 -4.63 -0.03
C CYS A 28 1.45 -6.01 -0.29
N ARG A 29 2.27 -6.15 -1.34
CA ARG A 29 2.96 -7.41 -1.66
C ARG A 29 4.02 -7.78 -0.63
N GLU A 30 4.57 -6.80 0.09
CA GLU A 30 5.68 -7.02 1.04
C GLU A 30 5.19 -7.54 2.40
N CYS A 31 4.17 -6.89 2.99
CA CYS A 31 3.62 -7.32 4.29
C CYS A 31 2.23 -7.98 4.19
N MET A 32 1.73 -8.22 2.98
CA MET A 32 0.41 -8.84 2.70
C MET A 32 -0.78 -8.14 3.39
N LYS A 33 -0.60 -6.89 3.81
CA LYS A 33 -1.66 -6.10 4.43
C LYS A 33 -2.58 -5.48 3.40
N THR A 34 -3.87 -5.50 3.69
CA THR A 34 -4.86 -4.72 2.97
C THR A 34 -4.76 -3.24 3.35
N ILE A 35 -4.73 -2.40 2.33
CA ILE A 35 -4.70 -0.95 2.39
C ILE A 35 -6.05 -0.49 1.85
N ASP A 36 -6.85 0.14 2.70
CA ASP A 36 -8.12 0.74 2.27
C ASP A 36 -7.83 2.08 1.60
N VAL A 37 -7.91 2.10 0.27
CA VAL A 37 -7.75 3.30 -0.57
C VAL A 37 -9.10 3.96 -0.87
N GLY A 38 -10.22 3.36 -0.46
CA GLY A 38 -11.56 3.87 -0.73
C GLY A 38 -11.90 5.16 0.03
N GLY A 39 -11.40 5.30 1.26
CA GLY A 39 -11.64 6.51 2.06
C GLY A 39 -10.56 7.61 1.93
N MET A 40 -9.31 7.23 1.61
CA MET A 40 -8.16 8.16 1.62
C MET A 40 -7.43 8.25 0.27
N GLY A 41 -7.79 7.45 -0.73
CA GLY A 41 -7.14 7.42 -2.04
C GLY A 41 -5.63 7.12 -1.92
N GLU A 42 -4.82 7.86 -2.67
CA GLU A 42 -3.35 7.78 -2.63
C GLU A 42 -2.76 8.11 -1.25
N SER A 43 -3.49 8.81 -0.37
CA SER A 43 -2.99 9.14 0.96
C SER A 43 -2.86 7.90 1.85
N ALA A 44 -3.69 6.87 1.66
CA ALA A 44 -3.54 5.59 2.35
C ALA A 44 -2.20 4.91 1.99
N LEU A 45 -1.83 4.97 0.70
CA LEU A 45 -0.55 4.47 0.21
C LEU A 45 0.62 5.27 0.79
N LYS A 46 0.52 6.61 0.82
CA LYS A 46 1.55 7.47 1.43
C LYS A 46 1.72 7.23 2.93
N SER A 47 0.63 6.97 3.66
CA SER A 47 0.68 6.62 5.08
C SER A 47 1.38 5.29 5.30
N HIS A 48 1.09 4.30 4.45
CA HIS A 48 1.77 3.00 4.47
C HIS A 48 3.27 3.13 4.14
N LYS A 49 3.66 4.05 3.23
CA LYS A 49 5.06 4.39 2.93
C LYS A 49 5.81 5.00 4.13
N LYS A 50 5.15 5.54 5.14
CA LYS A 50 5.83 6.19 6.29
C LYS A 50 6.07 5.26 7.48
N THR A 51 5.64 3.99 7.39
CA THR A 51 5.83 2.95 8.42
C THR A 51 7.11 2.16 8.19
#